data_AF-A0A6C2U1R3-F1
#
_entry.id   AF-A0A6C2U1R3-F1
#
_cell.length_a   1.000
_cell.length_b   1.000
_cell.length_c   1.000
_cell.angle_alpha   90.00
_cell.angle_beta   90.00
_cell.angle_gamma   90.00
#
_symmetry.space_group_name_H-M   'P 1'
#
loop_
_entity.id
_entity.type
_entity.pdbx_description
1 polymer ?
#
loop_
_entity_poly.entity_id
_entity_poly.type
_entity_poly.pdbx_seq_one_letter_code
_entity_poly.pdbx_strand_id
1 'polypeptide(L)'
;MIEKTHTLNEFLSELEQLMKTHPVISGVSAVGIGVGCIAVAPVLISIATGLAWIGTLITSCSFLLAGYEERRSDAEKGIALGLLILCGALLLVIAAYLLGTLGIAGVAGGVGIAGKATVEVILRKRIESQLKEKSASELIALTRRLT
;
A
#
# COMPACT_ATOMS: atom_id res chain seq x y z
N MET A 1 -6.94 26.63 2.89
CA MET A 1 -7.12 25.25 2.37
C MET A 1 -6.73 25.11 0.88
N ILE A 2 -6.53 26.20 0.14
CA ILE A 2 -6.20 26.22 -1.31
C ILE A 2 -4.67 26.12 -1.59
N GLU A 3 -3.83 26.40 -0.59
CA GLU A 3 -2.36 26.44 -0.75
C GLU A 3 -1.71 25.04 -0.74
N LYS A 4 -2.32 24.06 -0.05
CA LYS A 4 -1.86 22.66 -0.03
C LYS A 4 -2.12 21.92 -1.34
N THR A 5 -3.12 22.34 -2.11
CA THR A 5 -3.47 21.68 -3.39
C THR A 5 -2.50 22.03 -4.51
N HIS A 6 -1.87 23.21 -4.46
CA HIS A 6 -0.90 23.62 -5.48
C HIS A 6 0.40 22.82 -5.37
N THR A 7 0.91 22.65 -4.15
CA THR A 7 2.10 21.85 -3.85
C THR A 7 1.90 20.35 -4.10
N LEU A 8 0.70 19.83 -3.83
CA LEU A 8 0.39 18.42 -4.10
C LEU A 8 0.37 18.12 -5.61
N ASN A 9 -0.21 19.01 -6.42
CA ASN A 9 -0.24 18.85 -7.88
C ASN A 9 1.15 18.94 -8.50
N GLU A 10 2.00 19.82 -7.98
CA GLU A 10 3.39 19.97 -8.43
C GLU A 10 4.23 18.74 -8.07
N PHE A 11 4.02 18.19 -6.86
CA PHE A 11 4.67 16.94 -6.45
C PHE A 11 4.17 15.74 -7.27
N LEU A 12 2.88 15.70 -7.61
CA LEU A 12 2.30 14.66 -8.46
C LEU A 12 2.83 14.73 -9.90
N SER A 13 3.01 15.93 -10.47
CA SER A 13 3.58 16.08 -11.80
C SER A 13 5.07 15.71 -11.83
N GLU A 14 5.84 16.05 -10.80
CA GLU A 14 7.23 15.60 -10.65
C GLU A 14 7.33 14.08 -10.52
N LEU A 15 6.48 13.46 -9.69
CA LEU A 15 6.38 12.00 -9.59
C LEU A 15 6.03 11.37 -10.93
N GLU A 16 5.08 11.91 -11.68
CA GLU A 16 4.72 11.41 -13.00
C GLU A 16 5.92 11.47 -13.97
N GLN A 17 6.68 12.56 -13.94
CA GLN A 17 7.90 12.70 -14.72
C GLN A 17 8.97 11.70 -14.31
N LEU A 18 9.15 11.46 -13.01
CA LEU A 18 10.09 10.48 -12.47
C LEU A 18 9.69 9.05 -12.85
N MET A 19 8.39 8.73 -12.81
CA MET A 19 7.85 7.43 -13.22
C MET A 19 8.07 7.15 -14.70
N LYS A 20 7.96 8.18 -15.56
CA LYS A 20 8.27 8.04 -16.99
C LYS A 20 9.76 7.83 -17.24
N THR A 21 10.61 8.45 -16.42
CA THR A 21 12.08 8.39 -16.58
C THR A 21 12.66 7.07 -16.07
N HIS A 22 12.14 6.53 -14.95
CA HIS A 22 12.61 5.29 -14.34
C HIS A 22 11.46 4.36 -13.91
N PRO A 23 10.73 3.76 -14.87
CA PRO A 23 9.53 2.98 -14.58
C PRO A 23 9.80 1.72 -13.75
N VAL A 24 10.96 1.08 -13.92
CA VAL A 24 11.34 -0.10 -13.14
C VAL A 24 11.58 0.26 -11.67
N ILE A 25 12.29 1.37 -11.40
CA ILE A 25 12.60 1.82 -10.04
C ILE A 25 11.32 2.26 -9.32
N SER A 26 10.44 2.98 -10.02
CA SER A 26 9.12 3.37 -9.51
C SER A 26 8.24 2.15 -9.19
N GLY A 27 8.22 1.16 -10.09
CA GLY A 27 7.45 -0.07 -9.85
C GLY A 27 7.94 -0.84 -8.63
N VAL A 28 9.26 -0.98 -8.46
CA VAL A 28 9.86 -1.66 -7.30
C VAL A 28 9.62 -0.89 -6.00
N SER A 29 9.72 0.43 -6.00
CA SER A 29 9.47 1.24 -4.79
C SER A 29 7.99 1.19 -4.37
N ALA A 30 7.06 1.25 -5.33
CA ALA A 30 5.63 1.10 -5.06
C ALA A 30 5.28 -0.29 -4.48
N VAL A 31 5.90 -1.35 -5.00
CA VAL A 31 5.76 -2.70 -4.41
C VAL A 31 6.36 -2.75 -3.01
N GLY A 32 7.53 -2.17 -2.79
CA GLY A 32 8.19 -2.16 -1.47
C GLY A 32 7.35 -1.47 -0.40
N ILE A 33 6.82 -0.28 -0.71
CA ILE A 33 5.90 0.46 0.17
C ILE A 33 4.62 -0.36 0.38
N GLY A 34 4.09 -0.95 -0.70
CA GLY A 34 2.88 -1.77 -0.65
C GLY A 34 3.01 -2.97 0.30
N VAL A 35 4.12 -3.72 0.20
CA VAL A 35 4.43 -4.85 1.09
C VAL A 35 4.63 -4.37 2.53
N GLY A 36 5.30 -3.24 2.73
CA GLY A 36 5.46 -2.63 4.06
C GLY A 36 4.11 -2.33 4.72
N CYS A 37 3.17 -1.73 3.99
CA CYS A 37 1.82 -1.46 4.49
C CYS A 37 1.05 -2.75 4.83
N ILE A 38 1.17 -3.79 4.01
CA ILE A 38 0.55 -5.10 4.28
C ILE A 38 1.15 -5.76 5.52
N ALA A 39 2.46 -5.64 5.74
CA ALA A 39 3.14 -6.22 6.90
C ALA A 39 2.78 -5.51 8.22
N VAL A 40 2.53 -4.20 8.17
CA VAL A 40 2.20 -3.39 9.35
C VAL A 40 0.73 -3.54 9.76
N ALA A 41 -0.18 -3.75 8.82
CA ALA A 41 -1.62 -3.94 9.09
C ALA A 41 -1.95 -5.00 10.17
N PRO A 42 -1.41 -6.24 10.15
CA PRO A 42 -1.70 -7.25 11.17
C PRO A 42 -1.15 -6.89 12.56
N VAL A 43 -0.08 -6.11 12.63
CA VAL A 43 0.47 -5.61 13.91
C VAL A 43 -0.51 -4.64 14.56
N LEU A 44 -1.07 -3.71 13.78
CA LEU A 44 -2.11 -2.79 14.26
C LEU A 44 -3.37 -3.53 14.72
N ILE A 45 -3.81 -4.55 13.99
CA ILE A 45 -4.97 -5.37 14.37
C ILE A 45 -4.71 -6.10 15.70
N SER A 46 -3.49 -6.61 15.89
CA SER A 46 -3.11 -7.29 17.13
C SER A 46 -3.16 -6.33 18.33
N ILE A 47 -2.65 -5.11 18.18
CA ILE A 47 -2.72 -4.06 19.21
C ILE A 47 -4.18 -3.68 19.49
N ALA A 48 -4.98 -3.46 18.44
CA ALA A 48 -6.39 -3.13 18.57
C ALA A 48 -7.17 -4.22 19.31
N THR A 49 -6.87 -5.50 19.04
CA THR A 49 -7.48 -6.64 19.72
C THR A 49 -7.14 -6.63 21.22
N GLY A 50 -5.88 -6.36 21.58
CA GLY A 50 -5.46 -6.24 22.98
C GLY A 50 -6.18 -5.11 23.71
N LEU A 51 -6.31 -3.94 23.08
CA LEU A 51 -7.05 -2.81 23.63
C LEU A 51 -8.54 -3.13 23.78
N ALA A 52 -9.15 -3.81 22.80
CA ALA A 52 -10.53 -4.21 22.86
C ALA A 52 -10.78 -5.10 24.09
N TRP A 53 -9.93 -6.10 24.34
CA TRP A 53 -10.01 -6.96 25.53
C TRP A 53 -9.97 -6.14 26.83
N ILE A 54 -9.01 -5.24 26.96
CA ILE A 54 -8.87 -4.37 28.15
C ILE A 54 -10.13 -3.51 28.32
N GLY A 55 -10.60 -2.88 27.23
CA GLY A 55 -11.82 -2.07 27.23
C GLY A 55 -13.04 -2.87 27.68
N THR A 56 -13.26 -4.07 27.13
CA THR A 56 -14.37 -4.95 27.54
C THR A 56 -14.27 -5.38 29.01
N LEU A 57 -13.07 -5.68 29.52
CA LEU A 57 -12.89 -6.05 30.93
C LEU A 57 -13.24 -4.88 31.86
N ILE A 58 -12.80 -3.67 31.52
CA ILE A 58 -13.12 -2.47 32.30
C ILE A 58 -14.62 -2.19 32.25
N THR A 59 -15.25 -2.23 31.07
CA THR A 59 -16.69 -1.99 30.92
C THR A 59 -17.52 -3.04 31.66
N SER A 60 -17.17 -4.33 31.57
CA SER A 60 -17.90 -5.42 32.25
C SER A 60 -17.78 -5.35 33.77
N CYS A 61 -16.57 -5.11 34.31
CA CYS A 61 -16.38 -4.87 35.75
C CYS A 61 -17.19 -3.66 36.23
N SER A 62 -17.21 -2.58 35.45
CA SER A 62 -17.95 -1.35 35.79
C SER A 62 -19.46 -1.53 35.74
N PHE A 63 -19.96 -2.38 34.83
CA PHE A 63 -21.36 -2.77 34.79
C PHE A 63 -21.80 -3.55 36.03
N LEU A 64 -20.94 -4.43 36.55
CA LEU A 64 -21.20 -5.16 37.81
C LEU A 64 -21.22 -4.21 39.02
N LEU A 65 -20.35 -3.18 39.02
CA LEU A 65 -20.32 -2.13 40.05
C LEU A 65 -21.55 -1.22 40.02
N ALA A 66 -22.21 -1.04 38.87
CA ALA A 66 -23.39 -0.19 38.74
C ALA A 66 -24.60 -0.68 39.54
N GLY A 67 -24.62 -1.96 39.94
CA GLY A 67 -25.66 -2.54 40.81
C GLY A 67 -25.57 -2.09 42.27
N TYR A 68 -24.46 -1.47 42.69
CA TYR A 68 -24.28 -0.94 44.04
C TYR A 68 -24.47 0.58 44.03
N GLU A 69 -25.53 1.07 44.69
CA GLU A 69 -25.88 2.51 44.73
C GLU A 69 -24.73 3.40 45.23
N GLU A 70 -23.97 2.95 46.23
CA GLU A 70 -22.82 3.69 46.77
C GLU A 70 -21.66 3.85 45.77
N ARG A 71 -21.57 3.00 44.74
CA ARG A 71 -20.48 3.00 43.75
C ARG A 71 -20.94 3.40 42.35
N ARG A 72 -22.16 3.90 42.21
CA ARG A 72 -22.77 4.25 40.93
C ARG A 72 -21.98 5.32 40.16
N SER A 73 -21.45 6.34 40.85
CA SER A 73 -20.63 7.39 40.22
C SER A 73 -19.30 6.86 39.66
N ASP A 74 -18.69 5.89 40.33
CA ASP A 74 -17.44 5.27 39.87
C ASP A 74 -17.68 4.26 38.75
N ALA A 75 -18.84 3.58 38.77
CA ALA A 75 -19.27 2.70 37.71
C ALA A 75 -19.48 3.46 36.38
N GLU A 76 -20.11 4.64 36.40
CA GLU A 76 -20.31 5.45 35.20
C GLU A 76 -18.98 5.90 34.58
N LYS A 77 -18.00 6.31 35.40
CA LYS A 77 -16.65 6.66 34.93
C LYS A 77 -15.94 5.46 34.32
N GLY A 78 -16.05 4.29 34.94
CA GLY A 78 -15.46 3.05 34.43
C GLY A 78 -16.09 2.59 33.10
N ILE A 79 -17.41 2.72 32.95
CA ILE A 79 -18.12 2.45 31.69
C ILE A 79 -17.64 3.42 30.61
N ALA A 80 -17.58 4.73 30.91
CA ALA A 80 -17.13 5.74 29.95
C ALA A 80 -15.67 5.50 29.51
N LEU A 81 -14.78 5.17 30.45
CA LEU A 81 -13.38 4.85 30.16
C LEU A 81 -13.25 3.59 29.28
N GLY A 82 -13.97 2.52 29.63
CA GLY A 82 -13.97 1.29 28.82
C GLY A 82 -14.52 1.52 27.41
N LEU A 83 -15.57 2.34 27.27
CA LEU A 83 -16.11 2.73 25.96
C LEU A 83 -15.10 3.53 25.13
N LEU A 84 -14.36 4.45 25.77
CA LEU A 84 -13.32 5.24 25.12
C LEU A 84 -12.21 4.35 24.56
N ILE A 85 -11.77 3.35 25.33
CA ILE A 85 -10.76 2.38 24.91
C ILE A 85 -11.26 1.54 23.74
N LEU A 86 -12.53 1.11 23.76
CA LEU A 86 -13.15 0.38 22.65
C LEU A 86 -13.26 1.23 21.37
N CYS A 87 -13.62 2.51 21.48
CA CYS A 87 -13.58 3.44 20.35
C CYS A 87 -12.17 3.61 19.80
N GLY A 88 -11.16 3.71 20.68
CA GLY A 88 -9.75 3.77 20.27
C GLY A 88 -9.31 2.51 19.52
N ALA A 89 -9.70 1.32 20.00
CA ALA A 89 -9.44 0.06 19.31
C ALA A 89 -10.11 0.03 17.93
N LEU A 90 -11.35 0.51 17.80
CA LEU A 90 -12.06 0.56 16.52
C LEU A 90 -11.35 1.44 15.49
N LEU A 91 -10.84 2.61 15.91
CA LEU A 91 -10.07 3.50 15.05
C LEU A 91 -8.79 2.84 14.53
N LEU A 92 -8.12 2.04 15.36
CA LEU A 92 -6.94 1.29 14.95
C LEU A 92 -7.27 0.18 13.92
N VAL A 93 -8.41 -0.49 14.08
CA VAL A 93 -8.90 -1.46 13.08
C VAL A 93 -9.16 -0.79 11.74
N ILE A 94 -9.80 0.38 11.74
CA ILE A 94 -10.05 1.15 10.51
C ILE A 94 -8.72 1.58 9.87
N ALA A 95 -7.78 2.08 10.66
CA ALA A 95 -6.46 2.46 10.17
C ALA A 95 -5.69 1.27 9.57
N ALA A 96 -5.75 0.10 10.19
CA ALA A 96 -5.14 -1.12 9.67
C ALA A 96 -5.76 -1.56 8.34
N TYR A 97 -7.10 -1.48 8.22
CA TYR A 97 -7.81 -1.78 6.98
C TYR A 97 -7.41 -0.84 5.84
N LEU A 98 -7.34 0.47 6.13
CA LEU A 98 -6.88 1.46 5.16
C LEU A 98 -5.43 1.19 4.73
N LEU A 99 -4.53 0.88 5.67
CA LEU A 99 -3.16 0.50 5.35
C LEU A 99 -3.09 -0.76 4.47
N GLY A 100 -3.89 -1.78 4.78
CA GLY A 100 -3.93 -3.03 4.02
C GLY A 100 -4.40 -2.79 2.57
N THR A 101 -5.48 -2.04 2.39
CA THR A 101 -6.01 -1.71 1.05
C THR A 101 -5.03 -0.84 0.25
N LEU A 102 -4.40 0.14 0.88
CA LEU A 102 -3.35 0.96 0.26
C LEU A 102 -2.14 0.11 -0.13
N GLY A 103 -1.79 -0.86 0.71
CA GLY A 103 -0.71 -1.79 0.47
C GLY A 103 -0.95 -2.66 -0.76
N ILE A 104 -2.14 -3.26 -0.87
CA ILE A 104 -2.55 -4.07 -2.03
C ILE A 104 -2.54 -3.23 -3.30
N ALA A 105 -3.09 -2.01 -3.25
CA ALA A 105 -3.09 -1.10 -4.40
C ALA A 105 -1.66 -0.72 -4.84
N GLY A 106 -0.77 -0.46 -3.88
CA GLY A 106 0.65 -0.16 -4.13
C GLY A 106 1.37 -1.32 -4.81
N VAL A 107 1.17 -2.56 -4.33
CA VAL A 107 1.76 -3.75 -4.96
C VAL A 107 1.20 -3.97 -6.36
N ALA A 108 -0.12 -3.92 -6.54
CA ALA A 108 -0.75 -4.14 -7.84
C ALA A 108 -0.31 -3.09 -8.87
N GLY A 109 -0.29 -1.81 -8.48
CA GLY A 109 0.17 -0.71 -9.32
C GLY A 109 1.66 -0.83 -9.66
N GLY A 110 2.50 -1.12 -8.66
CA GLY A 110 3.94 -1.26 -8.86
C GLY A 110 4.33 -2.43 -9.77
N VAL A 111 3.66 -3.59 -9.60
CA VAL A 111 3.83 -4.75 -10.51
C VAL A 111 3.41 -4.40 -11.93
N GLY A 112 2.32 -3.65 -12.11
CA GLY A 112 1.86 -3.22 -13.44
C GLY A 112 2.89 -2.34 -14.15
N ILE A 113 3.47 -1.37 -13.45
CA ILE A 113 4.47 -0.44 -14.02
C ILE A 113 5.77 -1.18 -14.35
N ALA A 114 6.29 -1.99 -13.41
CA ALA A 114 7.52 -2.75 -13.62
C ALA A 114 7.36 -3.82 -14.72
N GLY A 115 6.21 -4.49 -14.76
CA GLY A 115 5.89 -5.50 -15.76
C GLY A 115 5.86 -4.92 -17.17
N LYS A 116 5.16 -3.79 -17.37
CA LYS A 116 5.12 -3.11 -18.68
C LYS A 116 6.52 -2.70 -19.16
N ALA A 117 7.32 -2.09 -18.29
CA ALA A 117 8.67 -1.67 -18.64
C ALA A 117 9.58 -2.86 -19.02
N THR A 118 9.46 -3.98 -18.29
CA THR A 118 10.24 -5.19 -18.57
C THR A 118 9.86 -5.80 -19.93
N VAL A 119 8.57 -5.84 -20.25
CA VAL A 119 8.06 -6.36 -21.53
C VAL A 119 8.53 -5.50 -22.71
N GLU A 120 8.51 -4.17 -22.58
CA GLU A 120 9.03 -3.26 -23.61
C GLU A 120 10.52 -3.47 -23.88
N VAL A 121 11.33 -3.62 -22.83
CA VAL A 121 12.77 -3.88 -22.97
C VAL A 121 13.02 -5.21 -23.69
N ILE A 122 12.27 -6.27 -23.35
CA ILE A 122 12.41 -7.58 -23.99
C ILE A 122 11.97 -7.53 -25.46
N LEU A 123 10.83 -6.88 -25.76
CA LEU A 123 10.33 -6.72 -27.13
C LEU A 123 11.32 -5.93 -28.00
N ARG A 124 11.86 -4.82 -27.48
CA ARG A 124 12.84 -4.00 -28.19
C ARG A 124 14.10 -4.80 -28.53
N LYS A 125 14.61 -5.56 -27.56
CA LYS A 125 15.77 -6.44 -27.75
C LYS A 125 15.49 -7.54 -28.79
N ARG A 126 14.28 -8.11 -28.79
CA ARG A 126 13.87 -9.11 -29.77
C ARG A 126 13.75 -8.50 -31.18
N ILE A 127 13.14 -7.32 -31.32
CA ILE A 127 13.03 -6.61 -32.60
C ILE A 127 14.42 -6.25 -33.15
N GLU A 128 15.31 -5.70 -32.32
CA GLU A 128 16.70 -5.39 -32.73
C GLU A 128 17.46 -6.64 -33.17
N SER A 129 17.31 -7.76 -32.48
CA SER A 129 17.93 -9.03 -32.88
C SER A 129 17.41 -9.53 -34.23
N GLN A 130 16.10 -9.43 -34.48
CA GLN A 130 15.48 -9.83 -35.73
C GLN A 130 15.86 -8.92 -36.90
N LEU A 131 15.99 -7.61 -36.66
CA LEU A 131 16.46 -6.64 -37.66
C LEU A 131 17.92 -6.89 -38.05
N LYS A 132 18.80 -7.20 -37.09
CA LYS A 132 20.19 -7.59 -37.36
C LYS A 132 20.29 -8.91 -38.14
N GLU A 133 19.48 -9.91 -37.79
CA GLU A 133 19.46 -11.19 -38.52
C GLU A 133 18.95 -11.03 -39.95
N LYS A 134 17.84 -10.31 -40.16
CA LYS A 134 17.31 -10.08 -41.51
C LYS A 134 18.27 -9.31 -42.39
N SER A 135 18.86 -8.22 -41.88
CA SER A 135 19.83 -7.42 -42.64
C SER A 135 21.10 -8.21 -42.97
N ALA A 136 21.59 -9.07 -42.07
CA ALA A 136 22.69 -9.98 -42.36
C ALA A 136 22.30 -11.05 -43.41
N SER A 137 21.10 -11.63 -43.29
CA SER A 137 20.61 -12.64 -44.24
C SER A 137 20.36 -12.06 -45.64
N GLU A 138 19.88 -10.82 -45.72
CA GLU A 138 19.69 -10.11 -46.98
C GLU A 138 21.03 -9.72 -47.63
N LEU A 139 22.02 -9.29 -46.84
CA LEU A 139 23.39 -9.06 -47.36
C LEU A 139 24.03 -10.35 -47.89
N ILE A 140 23.86 -11.47 -47.18
CA ILE A 140 24.36 -12.79 -47.61
C ILE A 140 23.63 -13.26 -48.87
N ALA A 141 22.32 -13.05 -48.96
CA ALA A 141 21.52 -13.40 -50.14
C ALA A 141 21.87 -12.55 -51.37
N LEU A 142 22.16 -11.26 -51.18
CA LEU A 142 22.62 -10.35 -52.25
C LEU A 142 24.02 -10.71 -52.73
N THR A 143 24.95 -11.01 -51.82
CA THR A 143 26.32 -11.44 -52.17
C THR A 143 26.30 -12.74 -52.96
N ARG A 144 25.44 -13.69 -52.59
CA ARG A 144 25.27 -14.98 -53.28
C ARG A 144 24.60 -14.86 -54.66
N ARG A 145 23.89 -13.77 -54.94
CA ARG A 145 23.32 -13.48 -56.27
C ARG A 145 24.25 -12.67 -57.17
N LEU A 146 25.25 -12.01 -56.60
CA LEU A 146 26.25 -11.22 -57.34
C LEU A 146 27.52 -12.02 -57.71
N THR A 147 27.67 -13.25 -57.22
CA THR A 147 28.76 -14.18 -57.58
C THR A 147 28.20 -15.27 -58.47
#